data_AF-A0A6I2UHS9-F1
#
_entry.id   AF-A0A6I2UHS9-F1
#
_cell.length_a   1.000
_cell.length_b   1.000
_cell.length_c   1.000
_cell.angle_alpha   90.00
_cell.angle_beta   90.00
_cell.angle_gamma   90.00
#
_symmetry.space_group_name_H-M   'P 1'
#
loop_
_entity.id
_entity.type
_entity.pdbx_description
1 polymer ?
#
loop_
_entity_poly.entity_id
_entity_poly.type
_entity_poly.pdbx_seq_one_letter_code
_entity_poly.pdbx_strand_id
1 'polypeptide(L)'
;MAESKIFKLKDGITDKDIASCVERFLSVEKELYAETVQTSEGYLVQAKESDSWKKFAGMSKATQVQIYPTADGVMVNIGAGKWIDKAGAATVGMLVFAPLAITAAIGAWGQKKLPEEIFSAIEKFIVNGGTSCVLNMGTKPAVKDGESLCPKCHAANDKNAKFCSGCGAQLANCCPKCGSQISAGVKFCPECGEKLETEKHCPNCNVVVTDDQKFCLECGTKL
;
A
#
# COMPACT_ATOMS: atom_id res chain seq x y z
N MET A 1 12.12 -22.89 3.87
CA MET A 1 13.35 -22.10 3.64
C MET A 1 12.94 -20.64 3.74
N ALA A 2 13.68 -19.82 4.47
CA ALA A 2 13.44 -18.37 4.44
C ALA A 2 13.97 -17.84 3.10
N GLU A 3 13.22 -16.97 2.44
CA GLU A 3 13.64 -16.34 1.20
C GLU A 3 14.03 -14.89 1.48
N SER A 4 15.13 -14.44 0.87
CA SER A 4 15.71 -13.13 1.14
C SER A 4 16.02 -12.41 -0.17
N LYS A 5 15.65 -11.13 -0.26
CA LYS A 5 15.99 -10.26 -1.40
C LYS A 5 16.30 -8.85 -0.92
N ILE A 6 17.32 -8.23 -1.51
CA ILE A 6 17.66 -6.82 -1.31
C ILE A 6 16.98 -6.00 -2.40
N PHE A 7 16.34 -4.90 -2.01
CA PHE A 7 15.72 -3.94 -2.92
C PHE A 7 16.39 -2.59 -2.77
N LYS A 8 16.85 -2.02 -3.87
CA LYS A 8 17.31 -0.63 -3.89
C LYS A 8 16.11 0.30 -3.86
N LEU A 9 16.14 1.31 -3.00
CA LEU A 9 15.05 2.29 -2.91
C LEU A 9 15.34 3.48 -3.83
N LYS A 10 14.28 4.03 -4.43
CA LYS A 10 14.34 5.32 -5.13
C LYS A 10 14.11 6.46 -4.15
N ASP A 11 14.55 7.66 -4.51
CA ASP A 11 14.37 8.86 -3.69
C ASP A 11 12.92 9.04 -3.25
N GLY A 12 12.73 9.25 -1.93
CA GLY A 12 11.42 9.47 -1.31
C GLY A 12 10.66 8.21 -0.90
N ILE A 13 11.13 7.00 -1.25
CA ILE A 13 10.54 5.74 -0.75
C ILE A 13 11.28 5.30 0.52
N THR A 14 10.55 5.02 1.58
CA THR A 14 11.09 4.57 2.87
C THR A 14 10.84 3.07 3.12
N ASP A 15 11.58 2.48 4.05
CA ASP A 15 11.35 1.11 4.55
C ASP A 15 9.94 0.93 5.16
N LYS A 16 9.41 1.98 5.80
CA LYS A 16 8.02 2.04 6.26
C LYS A 16 7.01 1.92 5.12
N ASP A 17 7.30 2.55 3.98
CA ASP A 17 6.43 2.46 2.81
C ASP A 17 6.44 1.02 2.24
N ILE A 18 7.59 0.34 2.29
CA ILE A 18 7.70 -1.09 1.94
C ILE A 18 6.88 -1.95 2.91
N ALA A 19 6.99 -1.72 4.22
CA ALA A 19 6.19 -2.45 5.22
C ALA A 19 4.69 -2.28 4.99
N SER A 20 4.25 -1.04 4.75
CA SER A 20 2.87 -0.69 4.44
C SER A 20 2.39 -1.33 3.13
N CYS A 21 3.27 -1.39 2.12
CA CYS A 21 3.03 -2.07 0.85
C CYS A 21 2.78 -3.58 1.06
N VAL A 22 3.65 -4.24 1.83
CA VAL A 22 3.56 -5.69 2.09
C VAL A 22 2.32 -6.03 2.92
N GLU A 23 2.05 -5.28 3.99
CA GLU A 23 0.83 -5.47 4.80
C GLU A 23 -0.42 -5.38 3.94
N ARG A 24 -0.50 -4.34 3.09
CA ARG A 24 -1.64 -4.13 2.20
C ARG A 24 -1.78 -5.21 1.15
N PHE A 25 -0.67 -5.67 0.55
CA PHE A 25 -0.70 -6.80 -0.38
C PHE A 25 -1.25 -8.05 0.31
N LEU A 26 -0.78 -8.37 1.51
CA LEU A 26 -1.22 -9.53 2.26
C LEU A 26 -2.69 -9.41 2.70
N SER A 27 -3.12 -8.22 3.12
CA SER A 27 -4.50 -8.03 3.59
C SER A 27 -5.53 -7.95 2.47
N VAL A 28 -5.20 -7.27 1.36
CA VAL A 28 -6.15 -7.00 0.27
C VAL A 28 -6.09 -8.07 -0.81
N GLU A 29 -4.90 -8.38 -1.34
CA GLU A 29 -4.75 -9.30 -2.47
C GLU A 29 -4.77 -10.77 -2.02
N LYS A 30 -4.40 -11.03 -0.75
CA LYS A 30 -4.38 -12.38 -0.17
C LYS A 30 -5.48 -12.61 0.86
N GLU A 31 -6.32 -11.62 1.14
CA GLU A 31 -7.43 -11.69 2.09
C GLU A 31 -7.00 -12.24 3.48
N LEU A 32 -5.74 -11.97 3.86
CA LEU A 32 -5.17 -12.42 5.13
C LEU A 32 -5.41 -11.38 6.21
N TYR A 33 -5.45 -11.85 7.46
CA TYR A 33 -5.23 -10.95 8.56
C TYR A 33 -3.74 -10.62 8.64
N ALA A 34 -3.38 -9.38 8.33
CA ALA A 34 -2.00 -8.88 8.34
C ALA A 34 -1.83 -7.76 9.37
N GLU A 35 -0.64 -7.68 9.96
CA GLU A 35 -0.28 -6.65 10.93
C GLU A 35 1.20 -6.26 10.77
N THR A 36 1.48 -4.97 10.75
CA THR A 36 2.84 -4.44 10.83
C THR A 36 3.22 -4.10 12.27
N VAL A 37 4.39 -4.57 12.67
CA VAL A 37 5.04 -4.30 13.95
C VAL A 37 6.35 -3.58 13.69
N GLN A 38 6.56 -2.42 14.33
CA GLN A 38 7.86 -1.74 14.30
C GLN A 38 8.82 -2.44 15.26
N THR A 39 10.05 -2.70 14.81
CA THR A 39 11.13 -3.30 15.62
C THR A 39 12.27 -2.30 15.81
N SER A 40 13.28 -2.66 16.60
CA SER A 40 14.50 -1.85 16.76
C SER A 40 15.35 -1.77 15.50
N GLU A 41 15.21 -2.74 14.59
CA GLU A 41 16.03 -2.86 13.39
C GLU A 41 15.26 -2.53 12.10
N GLY A 42 13.94 -2.29 12.17
CA GLY A 42 13.11 -1.99 11.01
C GLY A 42 11.64 -2.35 11.25
N TYR A 43 11.08 -3.18 10.37
CA TYR A 43 9.67 -3.60 10.43
C TYR A 43 9.51 -5.10 10.30
N LEU A 44 8.51 -5.63 10.99
CA LEU A 44 8.04 -7.00 10.88
C LEU A 44 6.57 -6.97 10.45
N VAL A 45 6.27 -7.46 9.25
CA VAL A 45 4.90 -7.69 8.81
C VAL A 45 4.55 -9.16 9.05
N GLN A 46 3.45 -9.43 9.73
CA GLN A 46 2.97 -10.78 10.00
C GLN A 46 1.60 -10.97 9.36
N ALA A 47 1.33 -12.15 8.78
CA ALA A 47 0.03 -12.48 8.21
C ALA A 47 -0.41 -13.92 8.52
N LYS A 48 -1.70 -14.12 8.75
CA LYS A 48 -2.35 -15.41 9.01
C LYS A 48 -3.75 -15.47 8.38
N GLU A 49 -4.34 -16.66 8.31
CA GLU A 49 -5.74 -16.84 7.90
C GLU A 49 -6.68 -16.00 8.77
N SER A 50 -7.69 -15.38 8.16
CA SER A 50 -8.82 -14.77 8.85
C SER A 50 -9.78 -15.89 9.31
N ASP A 51 -10.33 -15.77 10.52
CA ASP A 51 -10.96 -16.79 11.41
C ASP A 51 -12.14 -17.67 10.88
N SER A 52 -12.26 -17.96 9.58
CA SER A 52 -13.42 -18.68 9.03
C SER A 52 -13.39 -20.21 9.12
N TRP A 53 -12.43 -20.84 9.80
CA TRP A 53 -12.54 -22.27 10.11
C TRP A 53 -12.09 -22.62 11.54
N LYS A 54 -13.04 -23.18 12.29
CA LYS A 54 -12.95 -23.57 13.70
C LYS A 54 -11.79 -24.55 13.97
N LYS A 55 -11.13 -24.29 15.10
CA LYS A 55 -10.62 -25.27 16.07
C LYS A 55 -9.82 -26.45 15.49
N PHE A 56 -8.54 -26.25 15.26
CA PHE A 56 -7.55 -27.28 15.57
C PHE A 56 -6.42 -26.68 16.42
N ALA A 57 -6.17 -27.32 17.56
CA ALA A 57 -5.15 -26.96 18.51
C ALA A 57 -3.77 -27.17 17.89
N GLY A 58 -3.01 -26.08 17.71
CA GLY A 58 -1.60 -26.18 17.32
C GLY A 58 -1.04 -24.91 16.68
N MET A 59 -0.71 -23.91 17.50
CA MET A 59 0.15 -22.74 17.20
C MET A 59 -0.36 -21.79 16.08
N SER A 60 -0.65 -20.53 16.44
CA SER A 60 -0.95 -19.44 15.51
C SER A 60 0.23 -19.17 14.58
N LYS A 61 0.31 -19.93 13.48
CA LYS A 61 1.36 -19.87 12.49
C LYS A 61 1.13 -18.66 11.59
N ALA A 62 2.17 -17.86 11.41
CA ALA A 62 2.15 -16.63 10.63
C ALA A 62 3.21 -16.68 9.54
N THR A 63 2.87 -16.19 8.35
CA THR A 63 3.88 -15.70 7.40
C THR A 63 4.48 -14.44 7.99
N GLN A 64 5.79 -14.38 8.07
CA GLN A 64 6.54 -13.24 8.61
C GLN A 64 7.41 -12.65 7.51
N VAL A 65 7.40 -11.33 7.38
CA VAL A 65 8.23 -10.56 6.46
C VAL A 65 9.00 -9.53 7.28
N GLN A 66 10.31 -9.74 7.43
CA GLN A 66 11.21 -8.79 8.09
C GLN A 66 11.77 -7.84 7.04
N ILE A 67 11.78 -6.55 7.35
CA ILE A 67 12.24 -5.48 6.46
C ILE A 67 13.25 -4.66 7.26
N TYR A 68 14.51 -4.75 6.85
CA TYR A 68 15.62 -4.03 7.48
C TYR A 68 16.17 -2.99 6.51
N PRO A 69 16.38 -1.73 6.92
CA PRO A 69 17.05 -0.75 6.09
C PRO A 69 18.51 -1.15 5.85
N THR A 70 19.01 -0.91 4.65
CA THR A 70 20.41 -1.02 4.26
C THR A 70 20.93 0.34 3.79
N ALA A 71 22.20 0.43 3.41
CA ALA A 71 22.81 1.70 2.99
C ALA A 71 22.11 2.37 1.79
N ASP A 72 21.63 1.59 0.82
CA ASP A 72 20.97 2.07 -0.41
C ASP A 72 19.58 1.45 -0.66
N GLY A 73 18.98 0.85 0.37
CA GLY A 73 17.80 0.03 0.15
C GLY A 73 17.19 -0.61 1.39
N VAL A 74 16.54 -1.75 1.18
CA VAL A 74 16.03 -2.63 2.24
C VAL A 74 16.37 -4.09 1.96
N MET A 75 16.68 -4.84 3.02
CA MET A 75 16.73 -6.30 3.01
C MET A 75 15.40 -6.84 3.48
N VAL A 76 14.78 -7.70 2.68
CA VAL A 76 13.49 -8.31 2.98
C VAL A 76 13.67 -9.81 3.17
N ASN A 77 13.28 -10.34 4.32
CA ASN A 77 13.35 -11.77 4.66
C ASN A 77 11.95 -12.32 4.93
N ILE A 78 11.54 -13.35 4.18
CA ILE A 78 10.20 -13.95 4.23
C ILE A 78 10.30 -15.37 4.77
N GLY A 79 9.42 -15.72 5.70
CA GLY A 79 9.35 -17.09 6.22
C GLY A 79 8.14 -17.31 7.11
N ALA A 80 8.19 -18.39 7.89
CA ALA A 80 7.10 -18.78 8.77
C ALA A 80 7.57 -18.74 10.23
N GLY A 81 6.71 -18.23 11.10
CA GLY A 81 6.98 -18.13 12.53
C GLY A 81 5.69 -18.16 13.35
N LYS A 82 5.83 -17.99 14.66
CA LYS A 82 4.68 -17.81 15.57
C LYS A 82 4.16 -16.38 15.43
N TRP A 83 2.84 -16.21 15.43
CA TRP A 83 2.22 -14.88 15.52
C TRP A 83 2.72 -14.15 16.78
N ILE A 84 3.10 -12.88 16.64
CA ILE A 84 3.60 -12.04 17.73
C ILE A 84 2.59 -10.92 17.94
N ASP A 85 1.92 -10.90 19.08
CA ASP A 85 1.01 -9.80 19.42
C ASP A 85 1.81 -8.53 19.76
N LYS A 86 1.21 -7.34 19.59
CA LYS A 86 1.84 -6.01 19.80
C LYS A 86 2.59 -5.86 21.13
N ALA A 87 2.17 -6.55 22.19
CA ALA A 87 2.81 -6.53 23.50
C ALA A 87 4.14 -7.32 23.56
N GLY A 88 4.40 -8.23 22.60
CA GLY A 88 5.64 -9.03 22.51
C GLY A 88 6.71 -8.45 21.57
N ALA A 89 6.41 -7.34 20.90
CA ALA A 89 7.25 -6.71 19.89
C ALA A 89 8.56 -6.12 20.44
N ALA A 90 8.62 -5.77 21.73
CA ALA A 90 9.76 -5.11 22.36
C ALA A 90 11.01 -6.01 22.51
N THR A 91 10.89 -7.32 22.27
CA THR A 91 11.96 -8.32 22.42
C THR A 91 12.44 -8.93 21.10
N VAL A 92 12.02 -8.40 19.94
CA VAL A 92 12.34 -9.01 18.64
C VAL A 92 13.75 -8.63 18.18
N GLY A 93 14.74 -9.18 18.88
CA GLY A 93 16.07 -9.46 18.35
C GLY A 93 16.11 -10.90 17.85
N MET A 94 16.17 -11.07 16.53
CA MET A 94 16.79 -12.23 15.87
C MET A 94 16.31 -13.68 16.15
N LEU A 95 15.12 -13.97 16.73
CA LEU A 95 14.80 -15.37 17.11
C LEU A 95 13.34 -15.86 16.90
N VAL A 96 12.70 -15.59 15.75
CA VAL A 96 11.41 -16.26 15.43
C VAL A 96 11.35 -16.89 14.03
N PHE A 97 12.48 -16.95 13.32
CA PHE A 97 12.59 -17.83 12.15
C PHE A 97 13.25 -19.12 12.61
N ALA A 98 12.46 -20.16 12.90
CA ALA A 98 12.98 -21.51 13.06
C ALA A 98 12.98 -22.17 11.67
N PRO A 99 14.09 -22.12 10.89
CA PRO A 99 14.10 -22.53 9.49
C PRO A 99 13.76 -24.01 9.26
N LEU A 100 13.72 -24.86 10.31
CA LEU A 100 13.62 -26.32 10.19
C LEU A 100 12.38 -26.96 10.86
N ALA A 101 11.50 -26.23 11.54
CA ALA A 101 10.39 -26.85 12.28
C ALA A 101 9.03 -26.82 11.56
N ILE A 102 8.93 -26.22 10.37
CA ILE A 102 7.65 -25.90 9.74
C ILE A 102 7.59 -26.39 8.28
N THR A 103 7.99 -27.63 8.05
CA THR A 103 7.82 -28.27 6.73
C THR A 103 6.50 -29.04 6.60
N ALA A 104 5.70 -29.17 7.67
CA ALA A 104 4.62 -30.17 7.68
C ALA A 104 3.17 -29.68 7.85
N ALA A 105 2.87 -28.38 7.98
CA ALA A 105 1.47 -27.96 8.21
C ALA A 105 1.15 -26.52 7.77
N ILE A 106 1.38 -26.15 6.51
CA ILE A 106 0.43 -25.23 5.87
C ILE A 106 -0.37 -26.14 4.96
N GLY A 107 -1.58 -26.51 5.40
CA GLY A 107 -2.50 -27.21 4.52
C GLY A 107 -2.80 -26.33 3.31
N ALA A 108 -2.66 -26.89 2.11
CA ALA A 108 -3.32 -26.44 0.89
C ALA A 108 -3.33 -24.92 0.57
N TRP A 109 -2.24 -24.20 0.83
CA TRP A 109 -1.99 -22.90 0.19
C TRP A 109 -0.90 -23.05 -0.85
N GLY A 110 -0.97 -22.30 -1.95
CA GLY A 110 -0.05 -22.38 -3.11
C GLY A 110 1.43 -22.15 -2.75
N GLN A 111 2.04 -23.17 -2.12
CA GLN A 111 3.14 -23.16 -1.15
C GLN A 111 4.52 -22.73 -1.70
N LYS A 112 4.59 -22.20 -2.92
CA LYS A 112 5.83 -21.71 -3.55
C LYS A 112 5.76 -20.28 -4.06
N LYS A 113 4.57 -19.72 -4.28
CA LYS A 113 4.43 -18.43 -4.98
C LYS A 113 4.36 -17.22 -4.06
N LEU A 114 3.98 -17.38 -2.79
CA LEU A 114 3.74 -16.23 -1.92
C LEU A 114 5.00 -15.36 -1.71
N PRO A 115 6.19 -15.91 -1.40
CA PRO A 115 7.41 -15.10 -1.30
C PRO A 115 7.74 -14.37 -2.61
N GLU A 116 7.66 -15.08 -3.74
CA GLU A 116 7.89 -14.51 -5.09
C GLU A 116 6.91 -13.37 -5.40
N GLU A 117 5.64 -13.51 -5.02
CA GLU A 117 4.61 -12.50 -5.23
C GLU A 117 4.79 -11.29 -4.31
N ILE A 118 5.20 -11.50 -3.06
CA ILE A 118 5.56 -10.40 -2.14
C ILE A 118 6.74 -9.62 -2.73
N PHE A 119 7.80 -10.30 -3.16
CA PHE A 119 8.94 -9.65 -3.79
C PHE A 119 8.54 -8.91 -5.07
N SER A 120 7.65 -9.50 -5.88
CA SER A 120 7.13 -8.87 -7.08
C SER A 120 6.29 -7.63 -6.78
N ALA A 121 5.50 -7.65 -5.70
CA ALA A 121 4.72 -6.51 -5.26
C ALA A 121 5.64 -5.35 -4.80
N ILE A 122 6.68 -5.66 -4.03
CA ILE A 122 7.69 -4.68 -3.59
C ILE A 122 8.43 -4.07 -4.78
N GLU A 123 8.88 -4.90 -5.72
CA GLU A 123 9.59 -4.44 -6.91
C GLU A 123 8.73 -3.49 -7.75
N LYS A 124 7.46 -3.84 -7.98
CA LYS A 124 6.53 -2.98 -8.71
C LYS A 124 6.22 -1.69 -7.97
N PHE A 125 6.05 -1.74 -6.65
CA PHE A 125 5.87 -0.56 -5.82
C PHE A 125 7.04 0.42 -5.97
N ILE A 126 8.28 -0.08 -5.90
CA ILE A 126 9.50 0.73 -6.08
C ILE A 126 9.60 1.29 -7.50
N VAL A 127 9.35 0.46 -8.52
CA VAL A 127 9.40 0.89 -9.92
C VAL A 127 8.38 2.02 -10.17
N ASN A 128 7.18 1.92 -9.58
CA ASN A 128 6.10 2.90 -9.67
C ASN A 128 6.26 4.11 -8.74
N GLY A 129 7.43 4.31 -8.11
CA GLY A 129 7.70 5.49 -7.29
C GLY A 129 6.92 5.52 -5.97
N GLY A 130 6.55 4.36 -5.43
CA GLY A 130 5.87 4.25 -4.14
C GLY A 130 4.36 4.50 -4.18
N THR A 131 3.73 4.44 -5.36
CA THR A 131 2.33 4.86 -5.55
C THR A 131 1.29 3.73 -5.48
N SER A 132 1.66 2.47 -5.75
CA SER A 132 0.72 1.33 -5.65
C SER A 132 1.41 -0.01 -5.36
N CYS A 133 0.92 -0.69 -4.34
CA CYS A 133 1.32 -2.03 -3.89
C CYS A 133 0.31 -3.13 -4.26
N VAL A 134 -0.85 -2.75 -4.79
CA VAL A 134 -1.92 -3.65 -5.23
C VAL A 134 -1.77 -3.91 -6.73
N LEU A 135 -1.62 -5.19 -7.09
CA LEU A 135 -1.36 -5.64 -8.46
C LEU A 135 -2.63 -5.76 -9.27
N ASN A 136 -3.49 -4.75 -9.27
CA ASN A 136 -4.58 -4.74 -10.23
C ASN A 136 -4.09 -4.24 -11.59
N MET A 137 -3.49 -5.17 -12.35
CA MET A 137 -3.24 -5.03 -13.79
C MET A 137 -4.49 -5.37 -14.64
N GLY A 138 -5.67 -5.50 -14.02
CA GLY A 138 -6.90 -5.92 -14.75
C GLY A 138 -8.20 -5.26 -14.30
N THR A 139 -8.21 -4.53 -13.19
CA THR A 139 -9.36 -3.74 -12.78
C THR A 139 -8.86 -2.34 -12.47
N LYS A 140 -9.15 -1.39 -13.37
CA LYS A 140 -9.48 -0.05 -12.87
C LYS A 140 -10.43 -0.30 -11.70
N PRO A 141 -10.25 0.32 -10.51
CA PRO A 141 -11.38 0.48 -9.63
C PRO A 141 -12.47 1.03 -10.55
N ALA A 142 -13.56 0.30 -10.73
CA ALA A 142 -14.72 0.86 -11.37
C ALA A 142 -15.17 1.91 -10.36
N VAL A 143 -14.58 3.11 -10.46
CA VAL A 143 -14.95 4.28 -9.68
C VAL A 143 -16.41 4.44 -10.01
N LYS A 144 -17.27 3.99 -9.12
CA LYS A 144 -18.70 4.21 -9.29
C LYS A 144 -18.90 5.72 -9.25
N ASP A 145 -19.93 6.21 -9.94
CA ASP A 145 -20.31 7.61 -9.78
C ASP A 145 -20.54 7.90 -8.29
N GLY A 146 -19.62 8.64 -7.68
CA GLY A 146 -19.63 8.85 -6.22
C GLY A 146 -18.32 8.52 -5.50
N GLU A 147 -17.33 7.91 -6.16
CA GLU A 147 -16.04 7.57 -5.54
C GLU A 147 -14.87 8.41 -6.09
N SER A 148 -13.79 8.51 -5.33
CA SER A 148 -12.52 9.15 -5.69
C SER A 148 -11.36 8.28 -5.25
N LEU A 149 -10.22 8.39 -5.95
CA LEU A 149 -9.02 7.66 -5.59
C LEU A 149 -8.17 8.50 -4.63
N CYS A 150 -7.64 7.87 -3.59
CA CYS A 150 -6.69 8.52 -2.71
C CYS A 150 -5.42 8.93 -3.49
N PRO A 151 -4.98 10.19 -3.44
CA PRO A 151 -3.77 10.62 -4.14
C PRO A 151 -2.49 10.00 -3.55
N LYS A 152 -2.54 9.49 -2.32
CA LYS A 152 -1.41 8.84 -1.65
C LYS A 152 -1.32 7.34 -1.94
N CYS A 153 -2.43 6.62 -1.91
CA CYS A 153 -2.42 5.14 -2.01
C CYS A 153 -3.37 4.56 -3.05
N HIS A 154 -4.05 5.41 -3.82
CA HIS A 154 -5.00 5.06 -4.88
C HIS A 154 -6.17 4.16 -4.44
N ALA A 155 -6.42 4.03 -3.13
CA ALA A 155 -7.61 3.36 -2.63
C ALA A 155 -8.87 4.11 -3.10
N ALA A 156 -9.89 3.36 -3.53
CA ALA A 156 -11.21 3.92 -3.77
C ALA A 156 -11.83 4.37 -2.43
N ASN A 157 -12.35 5.58 -2.42
CA ASN A 157 -12.98 6.20 -1.27
C ASN A 157 -14.24 6.91 -1.73
N ASP A 158 -15.23 7.03 -0.85
CA ASP A 158 -16.38 7.89 -1.11
C ASP A 158 -15.91 9.33 -1.43
N LYS A 159 -16.55 10.03 -2.37
CA LYS A 159 -16.23 11.42 -2.72
C LYS A 159 -16.31 12.36 -1.50
N ASN A 160 -17.04 11.98 -0.47
CA ASN A 160 -17.19 12.73 0.78
C ASN A 160 -16.32 12.18 1.93
N ALA A 161 -15.51 11.14 1.69
CA ALA A 161 -14.60 10.60 2.70
C ALA A 161 -13.56 11.66 3.11
N LYS A 162 -13.47 11.96 4.41
CA LYS A 162 -12.50 12.92 4.95
C LYS A 162 -11.09 12.34 5.05
N PHE A 163 -11.00 11.05 5.29
CA PHE A 163 -9.77 10.29 5.42
C PHE A 163 -9.85 9.05 4.55
N CYS A 164 -8.70 8.62 4.05
CA CYS A 164 -8.58 7.44 3.24
C CYS A 164 -8.84 6.20 4.10
N SER A 165 -9.86 5.43 3.73
CA SER A 165 -10.14 4.10 4.31
C SER A 165 -8.94 3.14 4.17
N GLY A 166 -8.07 3.38 3.18
CA GLY A 166 -6.93 2.53 2.89
C GLY A 166 -5.60 2.94 3.53
N CYS A 167 -5.36 4.22 3.82
CA CYS A 167 -4.06 4.68 4.36
C CYS A 167 -4.15 5.77 5.43
N GLY A 168 -5.36 6.19 5.83
CA GLY A 168 -5.58 7.23 6.83
C GLY A 168 -5.23 8.66 6.40
N ALA A 169 -4.67 8.86 5.20
CA ALA A 169 -4.37 10.19 4.68
C ALA A 169 -5.66 11.01 4.52
N GLN A 170 -5.60 12.30 4.86
CA GLN A 170 -6.72 13.21 4.66
C GLN A 170 -6.99 13.37 3.16
N LEU A 171 -8.23 13.09 2.75
CA LEU A 171 -8.68 13.15 1.35
C LEU A 171 -9.40 14.45 1.01
N ALA A 172 -9.87 15.16 2.04
CA ALA A 172 -10.45 16.46 1.87
C ALA A 172 -9.35 17.48 1.55
N ASN A 173 -9.49 18.15 0.41
CA ASN A 173 -8.78 19.40 0.18
C ASN A 173 -9.36 20.43 1.16
N CYS A 174 -8.50 21.27 1.73
CA CYS A 174 -8.91 22.45 2.48
C CYS A 174 -8.76 23.66 1.56
N CYS A 175 -9.69 24.62 1.64
CA CYS A 175 -9.50 25.89 0.97
C CYS A 175 -8.22 26.55 1.51
N PRO A 176 -7.24 26.92 0.66
CA PRO A 176 -5.99 27.51 1.12
C PRO A 176 -6.18 28.90 1.75
N LYS A 177 -7.32 29.55 1.51
CA LYS A 177 -7.64 30.89 2.02
C LYS A 177 -8.35 30.88 3.37
N CYS A 178 -9.39 30.05 3.54
CA CYS A 178 -10.20 30.06 4.75
C CYS A 178 -10.12 28.76 5.57
N GLY A 179 -9.43 27.73 5.08
CA GLY A 179 -9.29 26.45 5.77
C GLY A 179 -10.54 25.56 5.75
N SER A 180 -11.64 26.00 5.14
CA SER A 180 -12.86 25.20 5.07
C SER A 180 -12.65 23.93 4.26
N GLN A 181 -13.33 22.86 4.65
CA GLN A 181 -13.29 21.61 3.92
C GLN A 181 -13.97 21.80 2.54
N ILE A 182 -13.30 21.39 1.46
CA ILE A 182 -13.81 21.48 0.10
C ILE A 182 -13.89 20.10 -0.54
N SER A 183 -14.98 19.84 -1.26
CA SER A 183 -15.16 18.58 -2.00
C SER A 183 -14.22 18.53 -3.21
N ALA A 184 -13.80 17.34 -3.62
CA ALA A 184 -12.95 17.18 -4.80
C ALA A 184 -13.67 17.70 -6.08
N GLY A 185 -12.96 18.48 -6.89
CA GLY A 185 -13.46 18.98 -8.18
C GLY A 185 -14.29 20.28 -8.14
N VAL A 186 -14.36 20.97 -7.00
CA VAL A 186 -15.00 22.29 -6.93
C VAL A 186 -14.08 23.37 -7.49
N LYS A 187 -14.60 24.24 -8.37
CA LYS A 187 -13.85 25.37 -8.97
C LYS A 187 -13.71 26.57 -8.03
N PHE A 188 -14.59 26.65 -7.03
CA PHE A 188 -14.65 27.75 -6.07
C PHE A 188 -14.98 27.21 -4.68
N CYS A 189 -14.44 27.84 -3.66
CA CYS A 189 -14.76 27.53 -2.27
C CYS A 189 -16.20 28.00 -1.95
N PRO A 190 -17.10 27.11 -1.49
CA PRO A 190 -18.48 27.49 -1.16
C PRO A 190 -18.57 28.45 0.04
N GLU A 191 -17.59 28.41 0.95
CA GLU A 191 -17.58 29.24 2.16
C GLU A 191 -17.00 30.65 1.95
N CYS A 192 -15.92 30.80 1.16
CA CYS A 192 -15.22 32.09 1.03
C CYS A 192 -15.08 32.61 -0.41
N GLY A 193 -15.56 31.86 -1.40
CA GLY A 193 -15.53 32.26 -2.82
C GLY A 193 -14.16 32.17 -3.50
N GLU A 194 -13.13 31.64 -2.83
CA GLU A 194 -11.79 31.53 -3.43
C GLU A 194 -11.79 30.58 -4.63
N LYS A 195 -11.10 30.96 -5.71
CA LYS A 195 -10.96 30.13 -6.90
C LYS A 195 -9.94 29.02 -6.60
N LEU A 196 -10.35 27.77 -6.79
CA LEU A 196 -9.55 26.59 -6.54
C LEU A 196 -9.17 26.04 -7.91
N GLU A 197 -7.94 26.27 -8.32
CA GLU A 197 -7.48 25.91 -9.66
C GLU A 197 -7.44 24.39 -9.82
N THR A 198 -8.38 23.86 -10.60
CA THR A 198 -8.30 22.51 -11.13
C THR A 198 -7.48 22.57 -12.40
N GLU A 199 -6.21 22.19 -12.33
CA GLU A 199 -5.37 22.03 -13.52
C GLU A 199 -6.05 21.05 -14.50
N LYS A 200 -6.40 21.54 -15.69
CA LYS A 200 -6.96 20.68 -16.74
C LYS A 200 -5.81 19.83 -17.30
N HIS A 201 -6.02 18.53 -17.42
CA HIS A 201 -5.01 17.60 -17.95
C HIS A 201 -5.48 17.04 -19.29
N CYS A 202 -4.55 16.84 -20.23
CA CYS A 202 -4.85 16.22 -21.52
C CYS A 202 -5.26 14.75 -21.33
N PRO A 203 -6.41 14.30 -21.87
CA PRO A 203 -6.91 12.93 -21.65
C PRO A 203 -6.06 11.83 -22.33
N ASN A 204 -5.14 12.19 -23.23
CA ASN A 204 -4.30 11.23 -23.94
C ASN A 204 -2.87 11.14 -23.37
N CYS A 205 -2.24 12.27 -23.05
CA CYS A 205 -0.84 12.30 -22.58
C CYS A 205 -0.66 12.82 -21.15
N ASN A 206 -1.74 13.26 -20.49
CA ASN A 206 -1.75 13.77 -19.13
C ASN A 206 -0.86 15.00 -18.86
N VAL A 207 -0.46 15.75 -19.89
CA VAL A 207 0.16 17.07 -19.67
C VAL A 207 -0.87 18.08 -19.18
N VAL A 208 -0.46 19.02 -18.34
CA VAL A 208 -1.29 20.16 -17.92
C VAL A 208 -1.57 21.05 -19.13
N VAL A 209 -2.84 21.40 -19.32
CA VAL A 209 -3.35 22.22 -20.41
C VAL A 209 -4.12 23.40 -19.84
N THR A 210 -4.07 24.54 -20.53
CA THR A 210 -4.81 25.73 -20.13
C THR A 210 -6.24 25.71 -20.70
N ASP A 211 -7.17 26.44 -20.07
CA ASP A 211 -8.58 26.46 -20.49
C ASP A 211 -8.79 26.96 -21.93
N ASP A 212 -7.84 27.72 -22.48
CA ASP A 212 -7.91 28.30 -23.82
C ASP A 212 -7.44 27.35 -24.95
N GLN A 213 -6.87 26.19 -24.60
CA GLN A 213 -6.32 25.25 -25.58
C GLN A 213 -7.41 24.34 -26.15
N LYS A 214 -7.62 24.40 -27.48
CA LYS A 214 -8.50 23.48 -28.22
C LYS A 214 -7.85 22.13 -28.53
N PHE A 215 -6.52 22.09 -28.54
CA PHE A 215 -5.70 20.90 -28.82
C PHE A 215 -4.50 20.91 -27.87
N CYS A 216 -4.09 19.72 -27.43
CA CYS A 216 -2.90 19.52 -26.64
C CYS A 216 -1.64 19.85 -27.46
N LEU A 217 -0.78 20.71 -26.93
CA LEU A 217 0.47 21.12 -27.59
C LEU A 217 1.51 19.99 -27.63
N GLU A 218 1.44 19.03 -26.72
CA GLU A 218 2.39 17.91 -26.65
C GLU A 218 2.00 16.75 -27.58
N CYS A 219 0.72 16.38 -27.65
CA CYS A 219 0.29 15.16 -28.35
C CYS A 219 -0.75 15.39 -29.45
N GLY A 220 -1.16 16.64 -29.71
CA GLY A 220 -2.14 16.99 -30.75
C GLY A 220 -3.57 16.53 -30.49
N THR A 221 -3.85 15.89 -29.34
CA THR A 221 -5.20 15.43 -29.00
C THR A 221 -6.12 16.60 -28.68
N LYS A 222 -7.36 16.54 -29.16
CA LYS A 222 -8.40 17.54 -28.88
C LYS A 222 -8.78 17.55 -27.39
N LEU A 223 -8.92 18.75 -26.80
CA LEU A 223 -9.16 18.99 -25.36
C LEU A 223 -10.59 19.45 -25.04
#